data_AF-F8CGH6-F1
#
_entry.id   AF-F8CGH6-F1
#
_cell.length_a   1.000
_cell.length_b   1.000
_cell.length_c   1.000
_cell.angle_alpha   90.00
_cell.angle_beta   90.00
_cell.angle_gamma   90.00
#
_symmetry.space_group_name_H-M   'P 1'
#
loop_
_entity.id
_entity.type
_entity.pdbx_description
1 polymer ?
#
loop_
_entity_poly.entity_id
_entity_poly.type
_entity_poly.pdbx_seq_one_letter_code
_entity_poly.pdbx_strand_id
1 'polypeptide(L)'
;MINLKHSVAAIVLWLFVLNLGIALGAGLYEHRISLPRWLDAAGGHWSADAARQDDVGLRFWAFVTTGPMTLLTLASLYLASRATGPVRTWWLVAAVAALVDRLLTFSYFIPTMVGLMQAPDTAASVDTATTWARMNHLRHVLVAGAWLAALQALSWLRRGAGA
;
A
#
# COMPACT_ATOMS: atom_id res chain seq x y z
N MET A 1 -2.54 19.13 -29.54
CA MET A 1 -1.16 19.36 -29.07
C MET A 1 -1.17 19.39 -27.54
N ILE A 2 -0.64 18.35 -26.89
CA ILE A 2 -0.61 18.25 -25.42
C ILE A 2 0.55 19.12 -24.92
N ASN A 3 0.25 20.25 -24.29
CA ASN A 3 1.23 21.16 -23.72
C ASN A 3 1.65 20.63 -22.34
N LEU A 4 2.71 19.82 -22.31
CA LEU A 4 3.14 19.05 -21.14
C LEU A 4 4.07 19.87 -20.21
N LYS A 5 3.64 21.06 -19.75
CA LYS A 5 4.31 21.72 -18.62
C LYS A 5 3.72 21.22 -17.31
N HIS A 6 3.91 19.93 -17.00
CA HIS A 6 3.48 19.39 -15.71
C HIS A 6 4.47 19.83 -14.63
N SER A 7 3.99 20.57 -13.62
CA SER A 7 4.79 20.91 -12.46
C SER A 7 5.24 19.64 -11.73
N VAL A 8 6.37 19.68 -11.02
CA VAL A 8 6.87 18.54 -10.22
C VAL A 8 5.78 18.01 -9.28
N ALA A 9 4.98 18.89 -8.68
CA ALA A 9 3.85 18.51 -7.84
C ALA A 9 2.78 17.69 -8.58
N ALA A 10 2.45 18.06 -9.82
CA ALA A 10 1.51 17.30 -10.64
C ALA A 10 2.06 15.90 -10.96
N ILE A 11 3.34 15.81 -11.33
CA ILE A 11 3.99 14.52 -11.64
C ILE A 11 4.00 13.62 -10.40
N VAL A 12 4.37 14.14 -9.23
CA VAL A 12 4.38 13.36 -7.99
C VAL A 12 2.98 12.88 -7.64
N LEU A 13 1.95 13.74 -7.71
CA LEU A 13 0.58 13.33 -7.41
C LEU A 13 0.09 12.24 -8.39
N TRP A 14 0.42 12.34 -9.67
CA TRP A 14 0.12 11.32 -10.67
C TRP A 14 0.77 9.98 -10.36
N LEU A 15 2.08 9.98 -10.12
CA LEU A 15 2.84 8.78 -9.76
C LEU A 15 2.30 8.17 -8.47
N PHE A 16 1.94 8.99 -7.49
CA PHE A 16 1.35 8.55 -6.23
C PHE A 16 0.00 7.85 -6.45
N VAL A 17 -0.90 8.45 -7.25
CA VAL A 17 -2.18 7.84 -7.63
C VAL A 17 -1.99 6.49 -8.33
N LEU A 18 -1.09 6.42 -9.32
CA LEU A 18 -0.83 5.20 -10.07
C LEU A 18 -0.26 4.10 -9.18
N ASN A 19 0.72 4.44 -8.35
CA ASN A 19 1.36 3.49 -7.44
C ASN A 19 0.40 2.99 -6.35
N LEU A 20 -0.49 3.85 -5.84
CA LEU A 20 -1.59 3.48 -4.95
C LEU A 20 -2.57 2.48 -5.59
N GLY A 21 -2.95 2.71 -6.84
CA GLY A 21 -3.81 1.78 -7.57
C GLY A 21 -3.16 0.40 -7.76
N ILE A 22 -1.88 0.36 -8.16
CA ILE A 22 -1.12 -0.88 -8.32
C ILE A 22 -0.99 -1.61 -6.97
N ALA A 23 -0.62 -0.89 -5.91
CA ALA A 23 -0.48 -1.47 -4.58
C ALA A 23 -1.80 -2.03 -4.04
N LEU A 24 -2.93 -1.35 -4.27
CA LEU A 24 -4.24 -1.86 -3.88
C LEU A 24 -4.57 -3.16 -4.63
N GLY A 25 -4.42 -3.17 -5.96
CA GLY A 25 -4.71 -4.34 -6.78
C GLY A 25 -3.85 -5.55 -6.39
N ALA A 26 -2.55 -5.34 -6.20
CA ALA A 26 -1.64 -6.39 -5.76
C ALA A 26 -1.96 -6.89 -4.34
N GLY A 27 -2.33 -5.99 -3.43
CA GLY A 27 -2.74 -6.35 -2.07
C GLY A 27 -3.99 -7.23 -2.06
N LEU A 28 -4.97 -6.94 -2.92
CA LEU A 28 -6.16 -7.78 -3.10
C LEU A 28 -5.81 -9.13 -3.72
N TYR A 29 -4.92 -9.15 -4.72
CA TYR A 29 -4.46 -10.39 -5.34
C TYR A 29 -3.76 -11.30 -4.31
N GLU A 30 -2.79 -10.75 -3.56
CA GLU A 30 -2.10 -11.51 -2.54
C GLU A 30 -3.08 -12.09 -1.52
N HIS A 31 -4.00 -11.27 -1.01
CA HIS A 31 -4.93 -11.70 0.02
C HIS A 31 -5.94 -12.74 -0.48
N ARG A 32 -6.36 -12.68 -1.75
CA ARG A 32 -7.38 -13.57 -2.31
C ARG A 32 -6.84 -14.82 -3.00
N ILE A 33 -5.60 -14.77 -3.50
CA ILE A 33 -5.03 -15.80 -4.37
C ILE A 33 -3.78 -16.43 -3.75
N SER A 34 -2.85 -15.63 -3.23
CA SER A 34 -1.61 -16.16 -2.66
C SER A 34 -1.79 -16.65 -1.23
N LEU A 35 -2.39 -15.84 -0.36
CA LEU A 35 -2.56 -16.13 1.07
C LEU A 35 -3.29 -17.45 1.35
N PRO A 36 -4.38 -17.84 0.65
CA PRO A 36 -5.03 -19.13 0.87
C PRO A 36 -4.15 -20.35 0.56
N ARG A 37 -3.04 -20.18 -0.18
CA ARG A 37 -2.05 -21.25 -0.41
C ARG A 37 -1.08 -21.40 0.76
N TRP A 38 -0.94 -20.36 1.59
CA TRP A 38 -0.04 -20.36 2.75
C TRP A 38 -0.81 -20.65 4.04
N LEU A 39 -2.05 -20.18 4.14
CA LEU A 39 -2.86 -20.28 5.35
C LEU A 39 -4.19 -20.94 5.03
N ASP A 40 -4.38 -22.15 5.53
CA ASP A 40 -5.69 -22.78 5.67
C ASP A 40 -6.17 -22.57 7.12
N ALA A 41 -6.90 -21.48 7.34
CA ALA A 41 -7.40 -21.14 8.67
C ALA A 41 -8.47 -22.13 9.19
N ALA A 42 -9.18 -22.83 8.29
CA ALA A 42 -10.20 -23.80 8.69
C ALA A 42 -9.57 -25.17 9.04
N GLY A 43 -8.56 -25.57 8.28
CA GLY A 43 -7.73 -26.75 8.56
C GLY A 43 -6.67 -26.53 9.65
N GLY A 44 -6.46 -25.28 10.07
CA GLY A 44 -5.48 -24.94 11.09
C GLY A 44 -4.04 -25.17 10.63
N HIS A 45 -3.72 -24.82 9.39
CA HIS A 45 -2.43 -25.11 8.75
C HIS A 45 -1.77 -23.84 8.21
N TRP A 46 -0.48 -23.67 8.53
CA TRP A 46 0.42 -22.67 7.96
C TRP A 46 1.55 -23.33 7.16
N SER A 47 1.64 -23.00 5.88
CA SER A 47 2.70 -23.46 4.97
C SER A 47 3.74 -22.37 4.74
N ALA A 48 4.80 -22.41 5.56
CA ALA A 48 5.97 -21.55 5.38
C ALA A 48 6.68 -21.80 4.03
N ASP A 49 6.67 -23.04 3.53
CA ASP A 49 7.24 -23.39 2.23
C ASP A 49 6.52 -22.70 1.08
N ALA A 50 5.19 -22.71 1.07
CA ALA A 50 4.41 -22.03 0.05
C ALA A 50 4.63 -20.50 0.09
N ALA A 51 4.69 -19.92 1.30
CA ALA A 51 4.98 -18.50 1.48
C ALA A 51 6.38 -18.13 0.95
N ARG A 52 7.40 -18.94 1.22
CA ARG A 52 8.77 -18.79 0.67
C ARG A 52 8.84 -19.01 -0.84
N GLN A 53 8.05 -19.93 -1.38
CA GLN A 53 8.03 -20.18 -2.82
C GLN A 53 7.46 -18.99 -3.57
N ASP A 54 6.40 -18.36 -3.05
CA ASP A 54 5.81 -17.18 -3.65
C ASP A 54 6.70 -15.94 -3.49
N ASP A 55 7.27 -15.73 -2.30
CA ASP A 55 8.17 -14.62 -1.95
C ASP A 55 7.70 -13.26 -2.49
N VAL A 56 6.42 -12.96 -2.30
CA VAL A 56 5.79 -11.74 -2.81
C VAL A 56 6.46 -10.47 -2.27
N GLY A 57 7.08 -10.57 -1.08
CA GLY A 57 7.83 -9.51 -0.43
C GLY A 57 8.98 -9.01 -1.31
N LEU A 58 9.90 -9.90 -1.67
CA LEU A 58 11.08 -9.52 -2.46
C LEU A 58 10.79 -9.46 -3.95
N ARG A 59 9.89 -10.31 -4.48
CA ARG A 59 9.61 -10.35 -5.92
C ARG A 59 8.73 -9.19 -6.40
N PHE A 60 7.95 -8.58 -5.51
CA PHE A 60 7.01 -7.53 -5.90
C PHE A 60 7.04 -6.33 -4.95
N TRP A 61 6.78 -6.54 -3.65
CA TRP A 61 6.54 -5.43 -2.74
C TRP A 61 7.76 -4.52 -2.52
N ALA A 62 8.97 -5.08 -2.56
CA ALA A 62 10.21 -4.31 -2.52
C ALA A 62 10.23 -3.22 -3.61
N PHE A 63 9.77 -3.55 -4.81
CA PHE A 63 9.83 -2.69 -6.00
C PHE A 63 8.60 -1.80 -6.20
N VAL A 64 7.49 -2.03 -5.49
CA VAL A 64 6.27 -1.20 -5.62
C VAL A 64 6.04 -0.36 -4.37
N THR A 65 6.24 -0.95 -3.20
CA THR A 65 5.89 -0.34 -1.92
C THR A 65 7.10 0.12 -1.11
N THR A 66 8.10 -0.73 -0.91
CA THR A 66 9.16 -0.45 0.06
C THR A 66 9.99 0.76 -0.36
N GLY A 67 10.42 0.80 -1.63
CA GLY A 67 11.08 1.97 -2.21
C GLY A 67 10.08 3.01 -2.73
N PRO A 68 9.40 2.75 -3.87
CA PRO A 68 8.69 3.82 -4.59
C PRO A 68 7.55 4.45 -3.80
N MET A 69 6.66 3.66 -3.20
CA MET A 69 5.56 4.24 -2.42
C MET A 69 6.06 5.04 -1.21
N THR A 70 7.10 4.57 -0.51
CA THR A 70 7.65 5.30 0.65
C THR A 70 8.15 6.67 0.23
N LEU A 71 8.94 6.74 -0.85
CA LEU A 71 9.44 8.00 -1.40
C LEU A 71 8.29 8.90 -1.87
N LEU A 72 7.31 8.34 -2.59
CA LEU A 72 6.14 9.08 -3.06
C LEU A 72 5.26 9.59 -1.90
N THR A 73 5.18 8.85 -0.80
CA THR A 73 4.43 9.25 0.41
C THR A 73 5.11 10.46 1.06
N LEU A 74 6.43 10.41 1.26
CA LEU A 74 7.19 11.53 1.84
C LEU A 74 7.18 12.77 0.94
N ALA A 75 7.40 12.58 -0.36
CA ALA A 75 7.31 13.67 -1.34
C ALA A 75 5.90 14.27 -1.39
N SER A 76 4.86 13.43 -1.32
CA SER A 76 3.47 13.86 -1.25
C SER A 76 3.16 14.64 0.01
N LEU A 77 3.60 14.20 1.19
CA LEU A 77 3.43 14.95 2.44
C LEU A 77 4.06 16.35 2.34
N TYR A 78 5.29 16.42 1.83
CA TYR A 78 5.98 17.69 1.66
C TYR A 78 5.25 18.61 0.69
N LEU A 79 4.93 18.14 -0.52
CA LEU A 79 4.30 18.96 -1.55
C LEU A 79 2.85 19.33 -1.20
N ALA A 80 2.09 18.41 -0.62
CA ALA A 80 0.74 18.67 -0.15
C ALA A 80 0.72 19.74 0.95
N SER A 81 1.72 19.75 1.85
CA SER A 81 1.82 20.78 2.90
C SER A 81 1.97 22.20 2.35
N ARG A 82 2.53 22.32 1.13
CA ARG A 82 2.76 23.58 0.41
C ARG A 82 1.64 23.95 -0.56
N ALA A 83 0.73 23.03 -0.87
CA ALA A 83 -0.42 23.30 -1.72
C ALA A 83 -1.43 24.21 -1.02
N THR A 84 -2.45 24.69 -1.73
CA THR A 84 -3.55 25.48 -1.16
C THR A 84 -4.90 24.98 -1.66
N GLY A 85 -5.98 25.42 -1.00
CA GLY A 85 -7.35 25.07 -1.37
C GLY A 85 -7.68 23.57 -1.23
N PRO A 86 -8.70 23.08 -1.97
CA PRO A 86 -9.17 21.70 -1.86
C PRO A 86 -8.11 20.64 -2.19
N VAL A 87 -7.19 20.93 -3.11
CA VAL A 87 -6.09 20.01 -3.47
C VAL A 87 -5.26 19.65 -2.25
N ARG A 88 -4.91 20.64 -1.41
CA ARG A 88 -4.14 20.44 -0.17
C ARG A 88 -4.84 19.45 0.75
N THR A 89 -6.13 19.65 1.03
CA THR A 89 -6.87 18.82 1.99
C THR A 89 -6.90 17.36 1.53
N TRP A 90 -7.30 17.11 0.29
CA TRP A 90 -7.40 15.75 -0.23
C TRP A 90 -6.03 15.08 -0.38
N TRP A 91 -5.01 15.82 -0.79
CA TRP A 91 -3.66 15.26 -0.92
C TRP A 91 -3.03 14.94 0.44
N LEU A 92 -3.23 15.79 1.46
CA LEU A 92 -2.77 15.49 2.82
C LEU A 92 -3.48 14.27 3.41
N VAL A 93 -4.81 14.15 3.24
CA VAL A 93 -5.54 12.95 3.68
C VAL A 93 -4.96 11.69 3.03
N ALA A 94 -4.72 11.72 1.72
CA ALA A 94 -4.12 10.61 1.01
C ALA A 94 -2.72 10.25 1.53
N ALA A 95 -1.88 11.27 1.70
CA ALA A 95 -0.50 11.10 2.13
C ALA A 95 -0.38 10.61 3.58
N VAL A 96 -1.26 11.08 4.48
CA VAL A 96 -1.32 10.61 5.87
C VAL A 96 -1.83 9.18 5.95
N ALA A 97 -2.88 8.82 5.21
CA ALA A 97 -3.37 7.44 5.16
C ALA A 97 -2.30 6.48 4.64
N ALA A 98 -1.57 6.86 3.59
CA ALA A 98 -0.43 6.09 3.09
C ALA A 98 0.70 6.02 4.12
N LEU A 99 1.01 7.10 4.85
CA LEU A 99 2.02 7.11 5.90
C LEU A 99 1.68 6.13 7.03
N VAL A 100 0.44 6.09 7.50
CA VAL A 100 0.01 5.13 8.53
C VAL A 100 0.21 3.70 8.04
N ASP A 101 -0.20 3.41 6.81
CA ASP A 101 0.04 2.09 6.21
C ASP A 101 1.54 1.78 6.06
N ARG A 102 2.40 2.76 5.76
CA ARG A 102 3.86 2.57 5.75
C ARG A 102 4.38 2.20 7.13
N LEU A 103 3.97 2.94 8.16
CA LEU A 103 4.37 2.66 9.54
C LEU A 103 3.99 1.23 9.92
N LEU A 104 2.74 0.83 9.67
CA LEU A 104 2.28 -0.55 9.90
C LEU A 104 3.07 -1.58 9.09
N THR A 105 3.38 -1.26 7.83
CA THR A 105 4.14 -2.15 6.94
C THR A 105 5.52 -2.46 7.54
N PHE A 106 6.23 -1.42 7.99
CA PHE A 106 7.58 -1.57 8.54
C PHE A 106 7.60 -2.09 9.98
N SER A 107 6.62 -1.74 10.81
CA SER A 107 6.60 -2.12 12.22
C SER A 107 5.96 -3.48 12.48
N TYR A 108 5.05 -3.93 11.62
CA TYR A 108 4.24 -5.13 11.82
C TYR A 108 4.31 -6.09 10.62
N PHE A 109 3.85 -5.68 9.44
CA PHE A 109 3.64 -6.64 8.34
C PHE A 109 4.93 -7.32 7.85
N ILE A 110 6.01 -6.56 7.63
CA ILE A 110 7.29 -7.11 7.18
C ILE A 110 7.91 -8.00 8.27
N PRO A 111 8.14 -7.53 9.51
CA PRO A 111 8.73 -8.38 10.55
C PRO A 111 7.93 -9.65 10.82
N THR A 112 6.60 -9.54 10.89
CA THR A 112 5.73 -10.70 11.15
C THR A 112 5.78 -11.71 9.99
N MET A 113 5.75 -11.26 8.73
CA MET A 113 5.84 -12.18 7.60
C MET A 113 7.21 -12.87 7.54
N VAL A 114 8.31 -12.15 7.80
CA VAL A 114 9.65 -12.75 7.86
C VAL A 114 9.72 -13.82 8.95
N GLY A 115 9.13 -13.57 10.13
CA GLY A 115 9.04 -14.56 11.20
C GLY A 115 8.19 -15.77 10.81
N LEU A 116 7.01 -15.55 10.23
CA LEU A 116 6.11 -16.62 9.77
C LEU A 116 6.75 -17.49 8.67
N MET A 117 7.51 -16.88 7.76
CA MET A 117 8.27 -17.59 6.73
C MET A 117 9.41 -18.44 7.30
N GLN A 118 9.73 -18.36 8.58
CA GLN A 118 10.71 -19.21 9.27
C GLN A 118 10.06 -20.12 10.32
N ALA A 119 8.78 -19.92 10.63
CA ALA A 119 8.07 -20.63 11.67
C ALA A 119 7.63 -22.03 11.21
N PRO A 120 7.64 -23.04 12.11
CA PRO A 120 7.04 -24.33 11.84
C PRO A 120 5.51 -24.22 11.77
N ASP A 121 4.87 -25.22 11.17
CA ASP A 121 3.42 -25.34 11.18
C ASP A 121 2.92 -25.74 12.58
N THR A 122 2.38 -24.77 13.31
CA THR A 122 1.87 -24.93 14.68
C THR A 122 0.66 -24.05 14.90
N ALA A 123 -0.16 -24.35 15.91
CA ALA A 123 -1.30 -23.52 16.27
C ALA A 123 -0.91 -22.03 16.50
N ALA A 124 0.24 -21.78 17.14
CA ALA A 124 0.73 -20.42 17.36
C ALA A 124 1.08 -19.67 16.05
N SER A 125 1.66 -20.39 15.08
CA SER A 125 1.94 -19.84 13.74
C SER A 125 0.64 -19.52 13.00
N VAL A 126 -0.35 -20.41 13.07
CA VAL A 126 -1.67 -20.22 12.47
C VAL A 126 -2.41 -19.04 13.07
N ASP A 127 -2.38 -18.89 14.40
CA ASP A 127 -2.99 -17.75 15.10
C ASP A 127 -2.35 -16.43 14.69
N THR A 128 -1.01 -16.42 14.60
CA THR A 128 -0.24 -15.26 14.15
C THR A 128 -0.56 -14.92 12.69
N ALA A 129 -0.57 -15.92 11.80
CA ALA A 129 -0.89 -15.75 10.38
C ALA A 129 -2.35 -15.29 10.18
N THR A 130 -3.28 -15.82 10.97
CA THR A 130 -4.70 -15.40 10.96
C THR A 130 -4.84 -13.96 11.41
N THR A 131 -4.11 -13.55 12.46
CA THR A 131 -4.10 -12.16 12.92
C THR A 131 -3.51 -11.24 11.86
N TRP A 132 -2.38 -11.64 11.26
CA TRP A 132 -1.75 -10.92 10.15
C TRP A 132 -2.72 -10.75 8.96
N ALA A 133 -3.45 -11.82 8.60
CA ALA A 133 -4.45 -11.81 7.53
C ALA A 133 -5.60 -10.84 7.84
N ARG A 134 -6.11 -10.83 9.08
CA ARG A 134 -7.15 -9.88 9.52
C ARG A 134 -6.68 -8.44 9.48
N MET A 135 -5.46 -8.18 9.97
CA MET A 135 -4.83 -6.86 9.89
C MET A 135 -4.65 -6.40 8.45
N ASN A 136 -4.44 -7.32 7.51
CA ASN A 136 -4.31 -6.98 6.10
C ASN A 136 -5.60 -6.35 5.52
N HIS A 137 -6.79 -6.66 6.05
CA HIS A 137 -8.01 -5.94 5.65
C HIS A 137 -7.97 -4.46 6.02
N LEU A 138 -7.50 -4.12 7.22
CA LEU A 138 -7.30 -2.72 7.63
C LEU A 138 -6.32 -2.04 6.67
N ARG A 139 -5.24 -2.74 6.31
CA ARG A 139 -4.26 -2.28 5.34
C ARG A 139 -4.92 -1.95 3.98
N HIS A 140 -5.76 -2.84 3.45
CA HIS A 140 -6.48 -2.58 2.20
C HIS A 140 -7.41 -1.37 2.30
N VAL A 141 -8.12 -1.20 3.42
CA VAL A 141 -8.98 -0.03 3.65
C VAL A 141 -8.16 1.26 3.66
N LEU A 142 -7.01 1.28 4.34
CA LEU A 142 -6.10 2.43 4.36
C LEU A 142 -5.60 2.78 2.96
N VAL A 143 -5.12 1.79 2.19
CA VAL A 143 -4.60 2.00 0.84
C VAL A 143 -5.73 2.44 -0.12
N ALA A 144 -6.93 1.86 -0.01
CA ALA A 144 -8.09 2.28 -0.80
C ALA A 144 -8.51 3.72 -0.46
N GLY A 145 -8.57 4.08 0.82
CA GLY A 145 -8.86 5.44 1.26
C GLY A 145 -7.82 6.44 0.76
N ALA A 146 -6.53 6.08 0.85
CA ALA A 146 -5.44 6.89 0.31
C ALA A 146 -5.57 7.08 -1.21
N TRP A 147 -5.88 6.02 -1.94
CA TRP A 147 -6.06 6.06 -3.40
C TRP A 147 -7.22 6.95 -3.83
N LEU A 148 -8.39 6.80 -3.21
CA LEU A 148 -9.57 7.62 -3.50
C LEU A 148 -9.33 9.10 -3.16
N ALA A 149 -8.69 9.38 -2.03
CA ALA A 149 -8.31 10.75 -1.67
C ALA A 149 -7.30 11.35 -2.65
N ALA A 150 -6.32 10.56 -3.13
CA ALA A 150 -5.35 11.02 -4.13
C ALA A 150 -6.01 11.28 -5.50
N LEU A 151 -6.94 10.44 -5.92
CA LEU A 151 -7.76 10.66 -7.12
C LEU A 151 -8.58 11.95 -7.02
N GLN A 152 -9.14 12.21 -5.84
CA GLN A 152 -9.89 13.44 -5.58
C GLN A 152 -8.97 14.67 -5.59
N ALA A 153 -7.77 14.59 -5.01
CA ALA A 153 -6.77 15.66 -5.12
C ALA A 153 -6.40 15.94 -6.59
N LEU A 154 -6.22 14.87 -7.38
CA LEU A 154 -5.90 14.97 -8.80
C LEU A 154 -7.05 15.60 -9.61
N SER A 155 -8.30 15.31 -9.26
CA SER A 155 -9.48 15.91 -9.91
C SER A 155 -9.54 17.42 -9.68
N TRP A 156 -9.24 17.88 -8.46
CA TRP A 156 -9.14 19.30 -8.12
C TRP A 156 -7.95 19.99 -8.81
N LEU A 157 -6.80 19.32 -8.90
CA LEU A 157 -5.62 19.86 -9.59
C LEU A 157 -5.92 20.16 -11.07
N ARG A 158 -6.68 19.28 -11.74
CA ARG A 158 -7.09 19.49 -13.14
C ARG A 158 -8.08 20.63 -13.31
N ARG A 159 -9.02 20.81 -12.36
CA ARG A 159 -9.97 21.94 -12.40
C ARG A 159 -9.24 23.28 -12.25
N GLY A 160 -8.26 23.36 -11.37
CA GLY A 160 -7.45 24.58 -11.17
C GLY A 160 -6.48 24.89 -12.32
N ALA A 161 -6.15 23.92 -13.17
CA ALA A 161 -5.28 24.12 -14.34
C ALA A 161 -6.05 24.52 -15.62
N GLY A 162 -7.38 24.43 -15.61
CA GLY A 162 -8.25 24.80 -16.74
C GLY A 162 -9.06 26.08 -16.52
N ALA A 163 -8.90 26.74 -15.37
CA ALA A 163 -9.41 28.07 -15.06
C ALA A 163 -8.25 29.08 -15.14
#